data_AF-A0AA96CR93-F1
#
_entry.id   AF-A0AA96CR93-F1
#
_cell.length_a   1.000
_cell.length_b   1.000
_cell.length_c   1.000
_cell.angle_alpha   90.00
_cell.angle_beta   90.00
_cell.angle_gamma   90.00
#
_symmetry.space_group_name_H-M   'P 1'
#
loop_
_entity.id
_entity.type
_entity.pdbx_description
1 polymer ?
#
loop_
_entity_poly.entity_id
_entity_poly.type
_entity_poly.pdbx_seq_one_letter_code
_entity_poly.pdbx_strand_id
1 'polypeptide(L)'
;MNIEKIKQRIQKFSDDRNWDEFHNPKNLVMALNGEVGELNEIFQWLNFEECMNLPDDVKEHTKEELADIAIYLIRICMKLDINLEEAILNKMTKNEAKYPIETSQGESKKYSKSRENR
;
A
#
# COMPACT_ATOMS: atom_id res chain seq x y z
N MET A 1 -14.20 3.17 4.27
CA MET A 1 -13.20 3.41 5.33
C MET A 1 -13.20 4.89 5.65
N ASN A 2 -13.23 5.29 6.92
CA ASN A 2 -13.16 6.71 7.28
C ASN A 2 -11.68 7.13 7.35
N ILE A 3 -11.13 7.57 6.20
CA ILE A 3 -9.72 7.95 6.10
C ILE A 3 -9.38 9.17 6.98
N GLU A 4 -10.34 10.06 7.19
CA GLU A 4 -10.16 11.26 7.99
C GLU A 4 -9.95 10.91 9.47
N LYS A 5 -10.76 9.99 10.01
CA LYS A 5 -10.55 9.43 11.37
C LYS A 5 -9.16 8.83 11.54
N ILE A 6 -8.65 8.14 10.51
CA ILE A 6 -7.32 7.52 10.53
C ILE A 6 -6.22 8.59 10.51
N LYS A 7 -6.33 9.56 9.59
CA LYS A 7 -5.41 10.71 9.50
C LYS A 7 -5.30 11.45 10.83
N GLN A 8 -6.44 11.74 11.48
CA GLN A 8 -6.47 12.41 12.78
C GLN A 8 -5.76 11.60 13.87
N ARG A 9 -5.97 10.28 13.91
CA ARG A 9 -5.32 9.40 14.89
C ARG A 9 -3.80 9.32 14.69
N ILE A 10 -3.35 9.30 13.43
CA ILE A 10 -1.94 9.30 13.04
C ILE A 10 -1.30 10.65 13.38
N GLN A 11 -1.95 11.76 13.01
CA GLN A 11 -1.45 13.10 13.29
C GLN A 11 -1.27 13.30 14.79
N LYS A 12 -2.30 12.98 15.58
CA LYS A 12 -2.21 13.03 17.04
C LYS A 12 -1.05 12.21 17.60
N PHE A 13 -0.84 10.99 17.09
CA PHE A 13 0.27 10.15 17.53
C PHE A 13 1.64 10.77 17.26
N SER A 14 1.80 11.40 16.08
CA SER A 14 3.02 12.10 15.66
C SER A 14 3.26 13.37 16.49
N ASP A 15 2.21 14.16 16.71
CA ASP A 15 2.25 15.40 17.49
C ASP A 15 2.60 15.14 18.94
N ASP A 16 1.97 14.14 19.57
CA ASP A 16 2.22 13.75 20.97
C ASP A 16 3.71 13.34 21.20
N ARG A 17 4.48 13.09 20.13
CA ARG A 17 5.90 12.68 20.17
C ARG A 17 6.84 13.70 19.53
N ASN A 18 6.34 14.82 19.02
CA ASN A 18 7.10 15.78 18.23
C ASN A 18 7.85 15.16 17.04
N TRP A 19 7.32 14.08 16.45
CA TRP A 19 8.04 13.39 15.37
C TRP A 19 7.91 14.06 14.01
N ASP A 20 7.08 15.10 13.91
CA ASP A 20 6.77 15.75 12.64
C ASP A 20 8.02 16.34 11.93
N GLU A 21 9.06 16.69 12.70
CA GLU A 21 10.36 17.17 12.19
C GLU A 21 11.16 16.09 11.43
N PHE A 22 11.00 14.82 11.79
CA PHE A 22 11.69 13.69 11.15
C PHE A 22 10.91 13.12 9.96
N HIS A 23 9.65 13.53 9.81
CA HIS A 23 8.70 13.00 8.84
C HIS A 23 8.68 13.77 7.52
N ASN A 24 9.85 14.00 6.93
CA ASN A 24 9.91 14.46 5.53
C ASN A 24 9.54 13.31 4.56
N PRO A 25 9.05 13.61 3.34
CA PRO A 25 8.60 12.58 2.41
C PRO A 25 9.64 11.50 2.09
N LYS A 26 10.93 11.84 2.00
CA LYS A 26 12.01 10.87 1.74
C LYS A 26 12.06 9.82 2.86
N ASN A 27 12.09 10.27 4.11
CA ASN A 27 12.16 9.36 5.26
C ASN A 27 10.92 8.46 5.34
N LEU A 28 9.74 9.01 5.05
CA LEU A 28 8.49 8.23 5.08
C LEU A 28 8.45 7.17 3.96
N VAL A 29 8.96 7.47 2.77
CA VAL A 29 9.09 6.47 1.70
C VAL A 29 10.08 5.37 2.07
N MET A 30 11.18 5.72 2.75
CA MET A 30 12.15 4.73 3.25
C MET A 30 11.52 3.82 4.31
N ALA A 31 10.78 4.39 5.26
CA ALA A 31 10.06 3.62 6.28
C ALA A 31 9.01 2.70 5.65
N LEU A 32 8.17 3.22 4.73
CA LEU A 32 7.23 2.43 3.95
C LEU A 32 7.89 1.22 3.28
N ASN A 33 9.07 1.40 2.69
CA ASN A 33 9.81 0.31 2.07
C ASN A 33 10.30 -0.75 3.08
N GLY A 34 10.61 -0.33 4.31
CA GLY A 34 10.90 -1.24 5.42
C GLY A 34 9.72 -2.16 5.70
N GLU A 35 8.53 -1.59 5.92
CA GLU A 35 7.31 -2.37 6.22
C GLU A 35 6.89 -3.29 5.06
N VAL A 36 7.15 -2.88 3.81
CA VAL A 36 6.98 -3.77 2.64
C VAL A 36 7.96 -4.95 2.69
N GLY A 37 9.17 -4.73 3.21
CA GLY A 37 10.15 -5.77 3.48
C GLY A 37 9.67 -6.75 4.55
N GLU A 38 9.16 -6.25 5.67
CA GLU A 38 8.61 -7.06 6.77
C GLU A 38 7.42 -7.90 6.28
N LEU A 39 6.50 -7.30 5.52
CA LEU A 39 5.43 -8.05 4.85
C LEU A 39 6.01 -9.13 3.92
N ASN A 40 7.04 -8.82 3.14
CA ASN A 40 7.66 -9.80 2.24
C ASN A 40 8.30 -10.96 3.01
N GLU A 41 8.89 -10.72 4.18
CA GLU A 41 9.51 -11.76 5.01
C GLU A 41 8.51 -12.83 5.45
N ILE A 42 7.24 -12.47 5.64
CA ILE A 42 6.16 -13.41 5.97
C ILE A 42 5.91 -14.40 4.82
N PHE A 43 5.93 -13.93 3.58
CA PHE A 43 5.51 -14.72 2.41
C PHE A 43 6.66 -15.35 1.61
N GLN A 44 7.90 -14.90 1.80
CA GLN A 44 9.03 -15.23 0.91
C GLN A 44 9.32 -16.73 0.72
N TRP A 45 8.95 -17.58 1.69
CA TRP A 45 9.18 -19.03 1.65
C TRP A 45 7.92 -19.87 1.48
N LEU A 46 6.75 -19.23 1.42
CA LEU A 46 5.47 -19.92 1.33
C LEU A 46 5.19 -20.36 -0.11
N ASN A 47 4.65 -21.57 -0.26
CA ASN A 47 4.07 -22.01 -1.51
C ASN A 47 2.63 -21.48 -1.70
N PHE A 48 2.03 -21.75 -2.86
CA PHE A 48 0.70 -21.21 -3.18
C PHE A 48 -0.39 -21.61 -2.17
N GLU A 49 -0.41 -22.85 -1.72
CA GLU A 49 -1.43 -23.33 -0.77
C GLU A 49 -1.24 -22.71 0.62
N GLU A 50 0.02 -22.58 1.05
CA GLU A 50 0.37 -21.95 2.33
C GLU A 50 0.02 -20.46 2.35
N CYS A 51 0.33 -19.71 1.28
CA CYS A 51 -0.04 -18.30 1.14
C CYS A 51 -1.55 -18.05 1.27
N MET A 52 -2.37 -19.02 0.86
CA MET A 52 -3.84 -18.91 0.90
C MET A 52 -4.43 -19.34 2.24
N ASN A 53 -3.66 -20.04 3.09
CA ASN A 53 -4.11 -20.66 4.34
C ASN A 53 -3.16 -20.36 5.50
N LEU A 54 -2.88 -19.08 5.73
CA LEU A 54 -2.01 -18.65 6.82
C LEU A 54 -2.58 -19.08 8.20
N PRO A 55 -1.73 -19.60 9.11
CA PRO A 55 -2.06 -19.75 10.53
C PRO A 55 -2.53 -18.43 11.15
N ASP A 56 -3.35 -18.50 12.20
CA ASP A 56 -3.97 -17.31 12.80
C ASP A 56 -2.96 -16.27 13.32
N ASP A 57 -1.86 -16.73 13.91
CA ASP A 57 -0.77 -15.88 14.38
C ASP A 57 -0.04 -15.18 13.23
N VAL A 58 0.27 -15.92 12.16
CA VAL A 58 0.89 -15.37 10.94
C VAL A 58 -0.04 -14.39 10.25
N LYS A 59 -1.34 -14.68 10.24
CA LYS A 59 -2.37 -13.80 9.68
C LYS A 59 -2.52 -12.53 10.49
N GLU A 60 -2.38 -12.58 11.81
CA GLU A 60 -2.38 -11.38 12.65
C GLU A 60 -1.16 -10.52 12.36
N HIS A 61 0.04 -11.11 12.34
CA HIS A 61 1.25 -10.38 11.99
C HIS A 61 1.16 -9.77 10.58
N THR A 62 0.60 -10.49 9.60
CA THR A 62 0.31 -9.95 8.26
C THR A 62 -0.59 -8.71 8.30
N LYS A 63 -1.57 -8.66 9.20
CA LYS A 63 -2.44 -7.47 9.33
C LYS A 63 -1.68 -6.28 9.91
N GLU A 64 -0.75 -6.51 10.83
CA GLU A 64 0.12 -5.47 11.41
C GLU A 64 0.95 -4.83 10.30
N GLU A 65 1.66 -5.64 9.51
CA GLU A 65 2.50 -5.12 8.41
C GLU A 65 1.68 -4.38 7.34
N LEU A 66 0.50 -4.89 6.99
CA LEU A 66 -0.41 -4.18 6.08
C LEU A 66 -0.90 -2.84 6.66
N ALA A 67 -1.11 -2.77 7.98
CA ALA A 67 -1.50 -1.55 8.66
C ALA A 67 -0.35 -0.54 8.67
N ASP A 68 0.88 -0.97 8.93
CA ASP A 68 2.06 -0.09 8.93
C ASP A 68 2.35 0.47 7.54
N ILE A 69 2.27 -0.35 6.49
CA ILE A 69 2.31 0.09 5.09
C ILE A 69 1.26 1.18 4.83
N ALA A 70 0.01 0.94 5.26
CA ALA A 70 -1.07 1.90 5.06
C ALA A 70 -0.84 3.21 5.83
N ILE A 71 -0.34 3.13 7.07
CA ILE A 71 -0.02 4.28 7.91
C ILE A 71 1.03 5.16 7.23
N TYR A 72 2.15 4.59 6.76
CA TYR A 72 3.18 5.37 6.08
C TYR A 72 2.71 5.94 4.75
N LEU A 73 1.94 5.19 3.96
CA LEU A 73 1.35 5.69 2.73
C LEU A 73 0.45 6.91 3.00
N ILE A 74 -0.42 6.84 4.01
CA ILE A 74 -1.29 7.95 4.40
C ILE A 74 -0.46 9.16 4.85
N ARG A 75 0.61 8.95 5.62
CA ARG A 75 1.51 10.04 6.06
C ARG A 75 2.24 10.71 4.92
N ILE A 76 2.70 9.94 3.93
CA ILE A 76 3.27 10.48 2.69
C ILE A 76 2.25 11.38 2.01
N CYS A 77 1.00 10.90 1.85
CA CYS A 77 -0.07 11.69 1.26
C CYS A 77 -0.35 12.97 2.05
N MET A 78 -0.38 12.92 3.39
CA MET A 78 -0.55 14.11 4.24
C MET A 78 0.57 15.12 4.04
N LYS A 79 1.84 14.68 3.98
CA LYS A 79 3.00 15.58 3.79
C LYS A 79 3.11 16.18 2.40
N LEU A 80 2.53 15.53 1.39
CA LEU A 80 2.55 15.96 0.00
C LEU A 80 1.23 16.62 -0.45
N ASP A 81 0.28 16.80 0.46
CA ASP A 81 -1.08 17.30 0.16
C ASP A 81 -1.79 16.51 -0.95
N ILE A 82 -1.70 15.18 -0.88
CA ILE A 82 -2.33 14.26 -1.82
C ILE A 82 -3.62 13.72 -1.23
N ASN A 83 -4.73 13.88 -1.96
CA ASN A 83 -5.96 13.16 -1.68
C ASN A 83 -5.83 11.70 -2.16
N LEU A 84 -5.59 10.77 -1.23
CA LEU A 84 -5.38 9.35 -1.54
C LEU A 84 -6.61 8.70 -2.18
N GLU A 85 -7.82 9.05 -1.73
CA GLU A 85 -9.06 8.49 -2.28
C GLU A 85 -9.22 8.89 -3.74
N GLU A 86 -9.08 10.18 -4.03
CA GLU A 86 -9.13 10.69 -5.40
C GLU A 86 -8.03 10.07 -6.28
N ALA A 87 -6.80 9.96 -5.76
CA ALA A 87 -5.69 9.35 -6.48
C ALA A 87 -5.96 7.88 -6.86
N ILE A 88 -6.56 7.10 -5.94
CA ILE A 88 -6.95 5.72 -6.17
C ILE A 88 -8.05 5.64 -7.23
N LEU A 89 -9.14 6.43 -7.08
CA LEU A 89 -10.26 6.43 -8.03
C LEU A 89 -9.80 6.79 -9.45
N ASN A 90 -9.01 7.86 -9.58
CA ASN A 90 -8.43 8.28 -10.85
C ASN A 90 -7.52 7.20 -11.45
N LYS A 91 -6.77 6.48 -10.62
CA LYS A 91 -5.91 5.39 -11.07
C LYS A 91 -6.72 4.17 -11.52
N MET A 92 -7.83 3.87 -10.85
CA MET A 92 -8.73 2.79 -11.22
C MET A 92 -9.39 3.03 -12.57
N THR A 93 -9.92 4.24 -12.83
CA THR A 93 -10.44 4.62 -14.16
C THR A 93 -9.40 4.41 -15.26
N LYS A 94 -8.14 4.78 -15.01
CA LYS A 94 -7.03 4.54 -15.95
C LYS A 94 -6.73 3.05 -16.13
N ASN A 95 -6.85 2.24 -15.08
CA ASN A 95 -6.60 0.79 -15.13
C ASN A 95 -7.72 0.08 -15.90
N GLU A 96 -8.98 0.45 -15.69
CA GLU A 96 -10.15 -0.08 -16.42
C GLU A 96 -10.03 0.19 -17.92
N ALA A 97 -9.61 1.40 -18.30
CA ALA A 97 -9.34 1.73 -19.69
C ALA A 97 -8.14 0.96 -20.27
N LYS A 98 -7.11 0.68 -19.44
CA LYS A 98 -5.91 -0.07 -19.86
C LYS A 98 -6.17 -1.58 -19.99
N TYR A 99 -7.07 -2.13 -19.18
CA TYR A 99 -7.40 -3.55 -19.11
C TYR A 99 -8.92 -3.77 -19.25
N PRO A 100 -9.50 -3.57 -20.46
CA PRO A 100 -10.92 -3.81 -20.69
C PRO A 100 -11.34 -5.26 -20.40
N ILE A 101 -12.58 -5.45 -19.95
CA ILE A 101 -13.14 -6.78 -19.61
C ILE A 101 -12.98 -7.76 -20.77
N GLU A 102 -13.32 -7.31 -21.98
CA GLU A 102 -13.31 -8.10 -23.22
C GLU A 102 -11.94 -8.72 -23.54
N THR A 103 -10.84 -8.10 -23.08
CA THR A 103 -9.46 -8.52 -23.38
C THR A 103 -8.68 -8.97 -22.15
N SER A 104 -9.32 -8.96 -20.97
CA SER A 104 -8.66 -9.19 -19.67
C SER A 104 -9.31 -10.30 -18.82
N GLN A 105 -10.39 -10.93 -19.29
CA GLN A 105 -10.97 -12.08 -18.61
C GLN A 105 -10.23 -13.39 -18.97
N GLY A 106 -9.73 -14.08 -17.95
CA GLY A 106 -9.48 -15.53 -17.99
C GLY A 106 -8.15 -16.02 -18.56
N GLU A 107 -7.25 -15.16 -19.04
CA GLU A 107 -5.91 -15.59 -19.45
C GLU A 107 -4.83 -14.78 -18.73
N SER A 108 -4.02 -15.48 -17.92
CA SER A 108 -2.66 -15.07 -17.54
C SER A 108 -1.75 -15.05 -18.78
N LYS A 109 -2.18 -14.45 -19.89
CA LYS A 109 -1.30 -14.07 -20.98
C LYS A 109 -0.52 -12.88 -20.46
N LYS A 110 0.76 -13.14 -20.16
CA LYS A 110 1.80 -12.13 -19.93
C LYS A 110 1.57 -10.99 -20.91
N TYR A 111 1.00 -9.87 -20.45
CA TYR A 111 0.95 -8.64 -21.22
C TYR A 111 2.39 -8.09 -21.30
N SER A 112 3.15 -8.60 -22.27
CA SER A 112 4.29 -7.89 -22.85
C SER A 112 3.76 -6.88 -23.86
N LYS A 113 4.26 -5.65 -23.80
CA LYS A 113 3.96 -4.46 -24.62
C LYS A 113 3.00 -3.43 -23.99
N SER A 114 3.54 -2.68 -23.02
CA SER A 114 3.29 -1.22 -22.91
C SER A 114 4.36 -0.56 -22.01
N ARG A 115 5.63 -0.93 -22.22
CA ARG A 115 6.78 -0.13 -21.79
C ARG A 115 7.33 0.64 -23.00
N GLU A 116 6.46 1.40 -23.66
CA GLU A 116 6.90 2.48 -24.52
C GLU A 116 6.05 3.68 -24.12
N ASN A 117 6.73 4.77 -23.78
CA ASN A 117 6.22 6.05 -23.28
C ASN A 117 6.05 6.15 -21.75
N ARG A 118 7.18 6.11 -21.05
CA ARG A 118 7.48 7.06 -19.96
C ARG A 118 8.86 7.63 -20.18
#